data_AF-A0A523C2R7-F1
#
_entry.id   AF-A0A523C2R7-F1
#
_cell.length_a   1.000
_cell.length_b   1.000
_cell.length_c   1.000
_cell.angle_alpha   90.00
_cell.angle_beta   90.00
_cell.angle_gamma   90.00
#
_symmetry.space_group_name_H-M   'P 1'
#
loop_
_entity.id
_entity.type
_entity.pdbx_description
1 polymer ?
#
loop_
_entity_poly.entity_id
_entity_poly.type
_entity_poly.pdbx_seq_one_letter_code
_entity_poly.pdbx_strand_id
1 'polypeptide(L)'
;MAFDLVVLALYPQAGVTVFRKTASNFLQMLSVLPPIFILLGLLEVWVPREAIIRFVGEGSGLVGIVLSLFLGAAAAGPLYGAFPVAATMLRKGAKFSNVMVLLYSWSTLKLPMFLFETSALGAQFSVTRMLINIPGVIVMAWLTSRLIPYAEQEAIYQKHLLTTTT
;
A
#
# COMPACT_ATOMS: atom_id res chain seq x y z
N MET A 1 13.68 -10.17 -17.92
CA MET A 1 13.49 -11.34 -18.80
C MET A 1 14.21 -11.17 -20.14
N ALA A 2 13.82 -10.25 -21.03
CA ALA A 2 14.52 -10.05 -22.31
C ALA A 2 16.01 -9.67 -22.15
N PHE A 3 16.31 -8.76 -21.21
CA PHE A 3 17.69 -8.43 -20.82
C PHE A 3 18.46 -9.64 -20.28
N ASP A 4 17.81 -10.49 -19.49
CA ASP A 4 18.44 -11.69 -18.91
C ASP A 4 18.79 -12.72 -19.98
N LEU A 5 17.99 -12.83 -21.05
CA LEU A 5 18.27 -13.69 -22.21
C LEU A 5 19.49 -13.19 -23.00
N VAL A 6 19.67 -11.87 -23.10
CA VAL A 6 20.87 -11.27 -23.71
C VAL A 6 22.10 -11.56 -22.85
N VAL A 7 22.00 -11.44 -21.54
CA VAL A 7 23.09 -11.78 -20.60
C VAL A 7 23.38 -13.29 -20.62
N LEU A 8 22.37 -14.15 -20.77
CA LEU A 8 22.52 -15.60 -20.95
C LEU A 8 23.27 -15.94 -22.23
N ALA A 9 22.98 -15.25 -23.33
CA ALA A 9 23.64 -15.45 -24.62
C ALA A 9 25.10 -14.97 -24.62
N LEU A 10 25.40 -13.86 -23.93
CA LEU A 10 26.75 -13.26 -23.89
C LEU A 10 27.65 -13.84 -22.79
N TYR A 11 27.08 -14.23 -21.64
CA TYR A 11 27.80 -14.73 -20.47
C TYR A 11 27.05 -15.93 -19.84
N PRO A 12 27.19 -17.14 -20.40
CA PRO A 12 26.37 -18.29 -20.02
C PRO A 12 26.45 -18.65 -18.52
N GLN A 13 27.64 -18.55 -17.92
CA GLN A 13 27.85 -18.89 -16.51
C GLN A 13 27.19 -17.90 -15.54
N ALA A 14 27.22 -16.60 -15.85
CA ALA A 14 26.55 -15.57 -15.05
C ALA A 14 25.05 -15.49 -15.35
N GLY A 15 24.67 -15.66 -16.61
CA GLY A 15 23.29 -15.52 -17.09
C GLY A 15 22.33 -16.56 -16.52
N VAL A 16 22.75 -17.81 -16.31
CA VAL A 16 21.90 -18.83 -15.67
C VAL A 16 21.57 -18.42 -14.23
N THR A 17 22.54 -17.86 -13.51
CA THR A 17 22.34 -17.39 -12.12
C THR A 17 21.41 -16.18 -12.08
N VAL A 18 21.60 -15.22 -12.98
CA VAL A 18 20.74 -14.03 -13.10
C VAL A 18 19.32 -14.44 -13.47
N PHE A 19 19.15 -15.29 -14.49
CA PHE A 19 17.84 -15.78 -14.93
C PHE A 19 17.10 -16.52 -13.81
N ARG A 20 17.79 -17.40 -13.08
CA ARG A 20 17.20 -18.13 -11.96
C ARG A 20 16.77 -17.20 -10.82
N LYS A 21 17.57 -16.17 -10.51
CA LYS A 21 17.19 -15.14 -9.52
C LYS A 21 15.99 -14.32 -9.98
N THR A 22 15.96 -13.89 -11.25
CA THR A 22 14.81 -13.17 -11.80
C THR A 22 13.55 -14.03 -11.80
N ALA A 23 13.64 -15.29 -12.22
CA ALA A 23 12.51 -16.22 -12.20
C ALA A 23 12.01 -16.50 -10.76
N SER A 24 12.93 -16.67 -9.81
CA SER A 24 12.59 -16.83 -8.39
C SER A 24 11.87 -15.60 -7.83
N ASN A 25 12.38 -14.40 -8.10
CA ASN A 25 11.73 -13.15 -7.70
C ASN A 25 10.35 -12.99 -8.34
N PHE A 26 10.21 -13.34 -9.62
CA PHE A 26 8.93 -13.30 -10.33
C PHE A 26 7.91 -14.25 -9.71
N LEU A 27 8.31 -15.50 -9.42
CA LEU A 27 7.45 -16.45 -8.70
C LEU A 27 7.09 -15.92 -7.31
N GLN A 28 8.03 -15.32 -6.59
CA GLN A 28 7.76 -14.75 -5.28
C GLN A 28 6.72 -13.63 -5.36
N MET A 29 6.79 -12.75 -6.36
CA MET A 29 5.78 -11.72 -6.60
C MET A 29 4.41 -12.33 -6.93
N LEU A 30 4.38 -13.39 -7.75
CA LEU A 30 3.15 -14.08 -8.13
C LEU A 30 2.50 -14.78 -6.93
N SER A 31 3.29 -15.43 -6.09
CA SER A 31 2.83 -16.14 -4.87
C SER A 31 2.19 -15.21 -3.83
N VAL A 32 2.44 -13.91 -3.90
CA VAL A 32 1.82 -12.91 -3.01
C VAL A 32 0.42 -12.50 -3.48
N LEU A 33 0.07 -12.70 -4.77
CA LEU A 33 -1.25 -12.35 -5.30
C LEU A 33 -2.41 -13.14 -4.67
N PRO A 34 -2.38 -14.50 -4.56
CA PRO A 34 -3.50 -15.24 -3.99
C PRO A 34 -3.86 -14.80 -2.56
N PRO A 35 -2.90 -14.62 -1.63
CA PRO A 35 -3.19 -14.05 -0.31
C PRO A 35 -3.82 -12.65 -0.38
N ILE A 36 -3.36 -11.76 -1.28
CA ILE A 36 -3.94 -10.42 -1.45
C ILE A 36 -5.42 -10.51 -1.88
N PHE A 37 -5.76 -11.38 -2.83
CA PHE A 37 -7.15 -11.56 -3.28
C PHE A 37 -8.05 -12.14 -2.19
N ILE A 38 -7.53 -13.06 -1.37
CA ILE A 38 -8.26 -13.56 -0.20
C ILE A 38 -8.49 -12.44 0.81
N LEU A 39 -7.46 -11.66 1.13
CA LEU A 39 -7.58 -10.51 2.02
C LEU A 39 -8.55 -9.45 1.47
N LEU A 40 -8.58 -9.25 0.15
CA LEU A 40 -9.53 -8.36 -0.52
C LEU A 40 -10.97 -8.82 -0.28
N GLY A 41 -11.28 -10.10 -0.54
CA GLY A 41 -12.61 -10.67 -0.30
C GLY A 41 -12.99 -10.65 1.18
N LEU A 42 -12.04 -10.95 2.07
CA LEU A 42 -12.26 -10.85 3.51
C LEU A 42 -12.56 -9.41 3.92
N LEU A 43 -11.81 -8.41 3.45
CA LEU A 43 -12.06 -7.01 3.79
C LEU A 43 -13.40 -6.50 3.23
N GLU A 44 -13.84 -7.04 2.09
CA GLU A 44 -15.16 -6.77 1.53
C GLU A 44 -16.29 -7.24 2.46
N VAL A 45 -16.18 -8.43 3.05
CA VAL A 45 -17.19 -8.99 3.95
C VAL A 45 -17.04 -8.50 5.40
N TRP A 46 -15.82 -8.33 5.88
CA TRP A 46 -15.52 -8.22 7.31
C TRP A 46 -15.62 -6.79 7.85
N VAL A 47 -15.35 -5.78 7.02
CA VAL A 47 -15.42 -4.37 7.43
C VAL A 47 -16.70 -3.74 6.88
N PRO A 48 -17.73 -3.49 7.70
CA PRO A 48 -18.99 -2.91 7.22
C PRO A 48 -18.78 -1.50 6.66
N ARG A 49 -19.55 -1.15 5.64
CA ARG A 49 -19.46 0.16 4.95
C ARG A 49 -19.69 1.31 5.93
N GLU A 50 -20.60 1.13 6.88
CA GLU A 50 -20.97 2.09 7.92
C GLU A 50 -19.77 2.42 8.82
N ALA A 51 -18.94 1.41 9.13
CA ALA A 51 -17.71 1.62 9.90
C ALA A 51 -16.69 2.42 9.10
N ILE A 52 -16.52 2.13 7.81
CA ILE A 52 -15.63 2.92 6.93
C ILE A 52 -16.07 4.38 6.86
N ILE A 53 -17.36 4.64 6.61
CA ILE A 53 -17.89 6.01 6.54
C ILE A 53 -17.69 6.74 7.87
N ARG A 54 -17.98 6.07 9.00
CA ARG A 54 -17.88 6.66 10.35
C ARG A 54 -16.44 6.98 10.75
N PHE A 55 -15.51 6.05 10.51
CA PHE A 55 -14.16 6.13 11.06
C PHE A 55 -13.11 6.61 10.06
N VAL A 56 -13.33 6.46 8.76
CA VAL A 56 -12.35 6.77 7.71
C VAL A 56 -12.94 7.64 6.59
N GLY A 57 -14.25 7.92 6.61
CA GLY A 57 -14.96 8.78 5.64
C GLY A 57 -14.71 10.27 5.82
N GLU A 58 -15.41 11.11 5.06
CA GLU A 58 -15.19 12.57 5.04
C GLU A 58 -15.32 13.25 6.42
N GLY A 59 -16.24 12.75 7.25
CA GLY A 59 -16.49 13.27 8.60
C GLY A 59 -15.55 12.73 9.70
N SER A 60 -14.56 11.89 9.37
CA SER A 60 -13.74 11.21 10.38
C SER A 60 -12.77 12.12 11.13
N GLY A 61 -12.47 13.30 10.60
CA GLY A 61 -11.46 14.21 11.15
C GLY A 61 -10.12 13.53 11.42
N LEU A 62 -9.53 13.82 12.59
CA LEU A 62 -8.25 13.25 13.06
C LEU A 62 -8.32 11.73 13.26
N VAL A 63 -9.49 11.19 13.64
CA VAL A 63 -9.64 9.75 13.91
C VAL A 63 -9.33 8.93 12.66
N GLY A 64 -9.79 9.37 11.50
CA GLY A 64 -9.53 8.66 10.24
C GLY A 64 -8.07 8.71 9.79
N ILE A 65 -7.36 9.81 10.06
CA ILE A 65 -5.93 9.92 9.76
C ILE A 65 -5.16 8.93 10.63
N VAL A 66 -5.41 8.93 11.94
CA VAL A 66 -4.72 8.04 12.90
C VAL A 66 -5.00 6.58 12.58
N LEU A 67 -6.27 6.22 12.35
CA LEU A 67 -6.64 4.84 11.99
C LEU A 67 -5.99 4.40 10.68
N SER A 68 -6.00 5.24 9.66
CA SER A 68 -5.38 4.92 8.36
C SER A 68 -3.87 4.72 8.49
N LEU A 69 -3.22 5.54 9.33
CA LEU A 69 -1.80 5.42 9.61
C LEU A 69 -1.48 4.09 10.30
N PHE A 70 -2.22 3.73 11.36
CA PHE A 70 -2.03 2.45 12.06
C PHE A 70 -2.33 1.24 11.18
N LEU A 71 -3.42 1.28 10.41
CA LEU A 71 -3.77 0.20 9.48
C LEU A 71 -2.67 0.00 8.42
N GLY A 72 -2.14 1.09 7.85
CA GLY A 72 -1.02 1.00 6.91
C GLY A 72 0.28 0.50 7.56
N ALA A 73 0.59 0.93 8.78
CA ALA A 73 1.82 0.56 9.49
C ALA A 73 1.82 -0.92 9.93
N ALA A 74 0.65 -1.43 10.31
CA ALA A 74 0.42 -2.82 10.68
C ALA A 74 0.35 -3.76 9.48
N ALA A 75 0.10 -3.22 8.28
CA ALA A 75 -0.04 -4.03 7.08
C ALA A 75 1.30 -4.64 6.65
N ALA A 76 1.29 -5.95 6.44
CA ALA A 76 2.44 -6.71 5.97
C ALA A 76 2.39 -6.89 4.45
N GLY A 77 3.57 -7.00 3.85
CA GLY A 77 3.71 -7.33 2.44
C GLY A 77 3.98 -6.13 1.52
N PRO A 78 4.04 -6.38 0.21
CA PRO A 78 4.42 -5.38 -0.79
C PRO A 78 3.34 -4.31 -0.99
N LEU A 79 3.76 -3.11 -1.40
CA LEU A 79 2.85 -1.97 -1.59
C LEU A 79 1.74 -2.25 -2.61
N TYR A 80 2.01 -3.07 -3.63
CA TYR A 80 1.00 -3.38 -4.64
C TYR A 80 -0.24 -4.10 -4.07
N GLY A 81 -0.09 -4.81 -2.94
CA GLY A 81 -1.21 -5.42 -2.23
C GLY A 81 -2.11 -4.41 -1.49
N ALA A 82 -1.62 -3.20 -1.29
CA ALA A 82 -2.40 -2.12 -0.68
C ALA A 82 -3.41 -1.50 -1.65
N PHE A 83 -3.19 -1.58 -2.97
CA PHE A 83 -4.08 -0.95 -3.95
C PHE A 83 -5.49 -1.57 -3.98
N PRO A 84 -5.66 -2.91 -3.95
CA PRO A 84 -7.00 -3.49 -3.83
C PRO A 84 -7.72 -3.09 -2.54
N VAL A 85 -6.98 -3.00 -1.42
CA VAL A 85 -7.53 -2.53 -0.14
C VAL A 85 -7.99 -1.08 -0.26
N ALA A 86 -7.14 -0.21 -0.82
CA ALA A 86 -7.46 1.19 -1.07
C ALA A 86 -8.69 1.35 -1.97
N ALA A 87 -8.79 0.57 -3.05
CA ALA A 87 -9.95 0.54 -3.93
C ALA A 87 -11.23 0.17 -3.16
N THR A 88 -11.20 -0.87 -2.33
CA THR A 88 -12.36 -1.28 -1.52
C THR A 88 -12.73 -0.24 -0.46
N MET A 89 -11.76 0.43 0.16
CA MET A 89 -12.04 1.52 1.09
C MET A 89 -12.70 2.72 0.41
N LEU A 90 -12.22 3.12 -0.77
CA LEU A 90 -12.84 4.18 -1.58
C LEU A 90 -14.28 3.80 -1.97
N ARG A 91 -14.52 2.55 -2.39
CA ARG A 91 -15.88 2.02 -2.67
C ARG A 91 -16.81 2.16 -1.48
N LYS A 92 -16.28 1.89 -0.28
CA LYS A 92 -17.02 1.97 0.98
C LYS A 92 -17.17 3.40 1.51
N GLY A 93 -16.72 4.43 0.79
CA GLY A 93 -16.88 5.83 1.17
C GLY A 93 -15.80 6.37 2.09
N ALA A 94 -14.62 5.75 2.12
CA ALA A 94 -13.46 6.34 2.78
C ALA A 94 -13.07 7.65 2.11
N LYS A 95 -12.57 8.61 2.89
CA LYS A 95 -12.02 9.86 2.41
C LYS A 95 -10.73 9.62 1.63
N PHE A 96 -10.58 10.28 0.48
CA PHE A 96 -9.42 10.10 -0.40
C PHE A 96 -8.10 10.33 0.33
N SER A 97 -8.00 11.42 1.11
CA SER A 97 -6.79 11.73 1.89
C SER A 97 -6.45 10.65 2.90
N ASN A 98 -7.44 10.02 3.54
CA ASN A 98 -7.20 8.95 4.51
C ASN A 98 -6.69 7.67 3.80
N VAL A 99 -7.23 7.37 2.62
CA VAL A 99 -6.72 6.27 1.78
C VAL A 99 -5.28 6.54 1.34
N MET A 100 -4.93 7.79 1.00
CA MET A 100 -3.54 8.16 0.72
C MET A 100 -2.64 8.00 1.95
N VAL A 101 -3.09 8.41 3.15
CA VAL A 101 -2.36 8.17 4.41
C VAL A 101 -2.10 6.68 4.61
N LEU A 102 -3.09 5.82 4.36
CA LEU A 102 -2.92 4.36 4.44
C LEU A 102 -1.85 3.87 3.46
N LEU A 103 -1.88 4.29 2.19
CA LEU A 103 -0.91 3.87 1.18
C LEU A 103 0.51 4.33 1.52
N TYR A 104 0.69 5.58 1.94
CA TYR A 104 2.00 6.11 2.32
C TYR A 104 2.52 5.49 3.61
N SER A 105 1.65 5.23 4.59
CA SER A 105 2.00 4.50 5.81
C SER A 105 2.44 3.07 5.49
N TRP A 106 1.68 2.36 4.64
CA TRP A 106 2.05 1.02 4.15
C TRP A 106 3.41 1.06 3.45
N SER A 107 3.72 2.13 2.71
CA SER A 107 5.02 2.24 2.05
C SER A 107 6.18 2.52 3.02
N THR A 108 5.96 3.26 4.11
CA THR A 108 7.06 3.93 4.85
C THR A 108 7.09 3.70 6.37
N LEU A 109 6.05 3.13 6.98
CA LEU A 109 5.93 2.98 8.45
C LEU A 109 5.76 1.52 8.89
N LYS A 110 6.21 0.56 8.07
CA LYS A 110 6.07 -0.87 8.34
C LYS A 110 6.73 -1.27 9.65
N LEU A 111 5.95 -1.87 10.57
CA LEU A 111 6.47 -2.39 11.84
C LEU A 111 7.61 -3.42 11.67
N PRO A 112 7.53 -4.42 10.76
CA PRO A 112 8.63 -5.35 10.55
C PRO A 112 9.93 -4.67 10.11
N MET A 113 9.82 -3.60 9.31
CA MET A 113 10.97 -2.82 8.86
C MET A 113 11.61 -2.07 10.03
N PHE A 114 10.81 -1.44 10.88
CA PHE A 114 11.30 -0.73 12.07
C PHE A 114 12.07 -1.66 13.03
N LEU A 115 11.57 -2.88 13.26
CA LEU A 115 12.26 -3.88 14.08
C LEU A 115 13.60 -4.29 13.47
N PHE A 116 13.62 -4.50 12.15
CA PHE A 116 14.84 -4.81 11.41
C PHE A 116 15.85 -3.64 11.45
N GLU A 117 15.39 -2.40 11.29
CA GLU A 117 16.24 -1.21 11.40
C GLU A 117 16.80 -1.07 12.82
N THR A 118 16.01 -1.38 13.84
CA THR A 118 16.45 -1.28 15.23
C THR A 118 17.58 -2.26 15.52
N SER A 119 17.53 -3.48 14.96
CA SER A 119 18.59 -4.47 15.13
C SER A 119 19.81 -4.21 14.26
N ALA A 120 19.63 -3.67 13.04
CA ALA A 120 20.73 -3.45 12.10
C ALA A 120 21.45 -2.10 12.25
N LEU A 121 20.71 -1.03 12.58
CA LEU A 121 21.17 0.37 12.57
C LEU A 121 21.01 1.06 13.94
N GLY A 122 20.33 0.41 14.89
CA GLY A 122 20.11 0.92 16.23
C GLY A 122 18.79 1.68 16.41
N ALA A 123 18.36 1.79 17.68
CA ALA A 123 17.09 2.39 18.05
C ALA A 123 17.02 3.90 17.76
N GLN A 124 18.13 4.63 17.93
CA GLN A 124 18.18 6.08 17.69
C GLN A 124 17.85 6.42 16.24
N PHE A 125 18.45 5.72 15.29
CA PHE A 125 18.15 5.88 13.86
C PHE A 125 16.69 5.56 13.56
N SER A 126 16.23 4.40 14.01
CA SER A 126 14.91 3.86 13.69
C SER A 126 13.78 4.75 14.21
N VAL A 127 13.88 5.21 15.46
CA VAL A 127 12.88 6.10 16.08
C VAL A 127 12.88 7.48 15.41
N THR A 128 14.06 8.05 15.13
CA THR A 128 14.17 9.35 14.45
C THR A 128 13.54 9.29 13.06
N ARG A 129 13.84 8.24 12.29
CA ARG A 129 13.25 7.99 10.97
C ARG A 129 11.72 7.83 11.04
N MET A 130 11.21 7.11 12.04
CA MET A 130 9.76 6.96 12.24
C MET A 130 9.08 8.30 12.56
N LEU A 131 9.67 9.10 13.47
CA LEU A 131 9.12 10.40 13.89
C LEU A 131 9.10 11.42 12.75
N ILE A 132 10.05 11.37 11.82
CA ILE A 132 10.06 12.25 10.63
C ILE A 132 9.04 11.77 9.59
N ASN A 133 8.88 10.46 9.42
CA ASN A 133 7.98 9.92 8.40
C ASN A 133 6.50 10.09 8.74
N ILE A 134 6.10 10.01 10.01
CA ILE A 134 4.69 10.19 10.42
C ILE A 134 4.10 11.53 9.92
N PRO A 135 4.69 12.71 10.22
CA PRO A 135 4.20 13.97 9.67
C PRO A 135 4.40 14.05 8.16
N GLY A 136 5.49 13.47 7.62
CA GLY A 136 5.72 13.40 6.17
C GLY A 136 4.58 12.71 5.42
N VAL A 137 4.08 11.58 5.93
CA VAL A 137 2.94 10.83 5.37
C VAL A 137 1.67 11.69 5.35
N ILE A 138 1.39 12.40 6.46
CA ILE A 138 0.19 13.24 6.58
C ILE A 138 0.27 14.43 5.60
N VAL A 139 1.44 15.08 5.53
CA VAL A 139 1.68 16.20 4.62
C VAL A 139 1.58 15.74 3.16
N MET A 140 2.15 14.60 2.80
CA MET A 140 2.06 14.07 1.43
C MET A 140 0.65 13.67 1.04
N ALA A 141 -0.13 13.10 1.95
CA ALA A 141 -1.55 12.81 1.73
C ALA A 141 -2.36 14.09 1.49
N TRP A 142 -2.12 15.11 2.31
CA TRP A 142 -2.74 16.42 2.13
C TRP A 142 -2.33 17.06 0.80
N LEU A 143 -1.04 17.06 0.47
CA LEU A 143 -0.51 17.63 -0.76
C LEU A 143 -1.10 16.94 -1.98
N THR A 144 -1.13 15.61 -1.99
CA THR A 144 -1.68 14.82 -3.10
C THR A 144 -3.18 15.08 -3.28
N SER A 145 -3.93 15.19 -2.18
CA SER A 145 -5.35 15.56 -2.25
C SER A 145 -5.62 16.98 -2.75
N ARG A 146 -4.62 17.88 -2.68
CA ARG A 146 -4.70 19.25 -3.20
C ARG A 146 -4.23 19.37 -4.65
N LEU A 147 -3.22 18.59 -5.03
CA LEU A 147 -2.63 18.62 -6.37
C LEU A 147 -3.48 17.88 -7.39
N ILE A 148 -4.13 16.78 -6.99
CA ILE A 148 -5.01 16.02 -7.89
C ILE A 148 -6.35 16.77 -8.00
N PRO A 149 -6.78 17.18 -9.21
CA PRO A 149 -8.06 17.86 -9.41
C PRO A 149 -9.25 17.06 -8.89
N TYR A 150 -10.26 17.73 -8.35
CA TYR A 150 -11.45 17.08 -7.81
C TYR A 150 -12.16 16.18 -8.85
N ALA A 151 -12.20 16.60 -10.12
CA ALA A 151 -12.77 15.80 -11.20
C ALA A 151 -12.06 14.46 -11.41
N GLU A 152 -10.74 14.41 -11.20
CA GLU A 152 -9.95 13.18 -11.33
C GLU A 152 -10.11 12.29 -10.09
N GLN A 153 -10.17 12.89 -8.90
CA GLN A 153 -10.51 12.15 -7.68
C GLN A 153 -11.91 11.53 -7.79
N GLU A 154 -12.88 12.30 -8.28
CA GLU A 154 -14.25 11.86 -8.49
C GLU A 154 -14.33 10.78 -9.58
N ALA A 155 -13.55 10.88 -10.67
CA ALA A 155 -13.42 9.81 -11.65
C ALA A 155 -12.87 8.51 -11.03
N ILE A 156 -11.90 8.61 -10.11
CA ILE A 156 -11.39 7.45 -9.35
C ILE A 156 -12.49 6.86 -8.45
N TYR A 157 -13.28 7.69 -7.77
CA TYR A 157 -14.44 7.24 -6.99
C TYR A 157 -15.47 6.53 -7.87
N GLN A 158 -15.90 7.18 -8.96
CA GLN A 158 -16.94 6.68 -9.86
C GLN A 158 -16.55 5.36 -10.53
N LYS A 159 -15.29 5.23 -10.97
CA LYS A 159 -14.77 3.97 -11.55
C LYS A 159 -14.94 2.78 -10.62
N HIS A 160 -14.91 2.99 -9.31
CA HIS A 160 -15.05 1.94 -8.31
C HIS A 160 -16.47 1.83 -7.73
N LEU A 161 -17.28 2.89 -7.78
CA LEU A 161 -18.69 2.86 -7.39
C LEU A 161 -19.58 2.15 -8.43
N LEU A 162 -19.26 2.26 -9.72
CA LEU A 162 -20.08 1.71 -10.83
C LEU A 162 -20.07 0.18 -10.96
N THR A 163 -19.22 -0.55 -10.22
CA THR A 163 -19.24 -2.03 -10.17
C THR A 163 -20.33 -2.61 -9.25
N THR A 164 -21.29 -1.80 -8.81
CA THR A 164 -22.41 -2.19 -7.91
C THR A 164 -23.71 -2.58 -8.62
N THR A 165 -23.72 -2.79 -9.94
CA THR A 165 -24.94 -3.12 -10.71
C THR A 165 -25.01 -4.53 -11.29
N THR A 166 -24.32 -5.51 -10.69
CA THR A 166 -24.55 -6.95 -10.97
C THR A 166 -24.37 -7.77 -9.72
#